data_AF-A0A352AM69-F1
#
_entry.id   AF-A0A352AM69-F1
#
_cell.length_a   1.000
_cell.length_b   1.000
_cell.length_c   1.000
_cell.angle_alpha   90.00
_cell.angle_beta   90.00
_cell.angle_gamma   90.00
#
_symmetry.space_group_name_H-M   'P 1'
#
loop_
_entity.id
_entity.type
_entity.pdbx_description
1 polymer ?
#
loop_
_entity_poly.entity_id
_entity_poly.type
_entity_poly.pdbx_seq_one_letter_code
_entity_poly.pdbx_strand_id
1 'polypeptide(L)' 'MADFRLSRYENVGTNSRTQLDLYLTDGSFVPQQVMSLRANGNVGISTITPAAKLQVRDTIAHRNNYDFTKTALLVNS' A
#
# COMPACT_ATOMS: atom_id res chain seq x y z
N MET A 1 6.92 -16.23 8.34
CA MET A 1 6.76 -15.37 9.55
C MET A 1 5.98 -14.13 9.16
N ALA A 2 5.22 -13.56 10.09
CA ALA A 2 4.61 -12.25 9.93
C ALA A 2 5.23 -11.29 10.96
N ASP A 3 5.60 -10.10 10.50
CA ASP A 3 6.14 -9.01 11.30
C ASP A 3 5.21 -7.79 11.15
N PHE A 4 4.73 -7.29 12.30
CA PHE A 4 3.82 -6.17 12.41
C PHE A 4 4.58 -4.98 12.98
N ARG A 5 4.85 -3.98 12.14
CA ARG A 5 5.60 -2.79 12.56
C ARG A 5 4.66 -1.64 12.77
N LEU A 6 4.69 -1.07 13.97
CA LEU A 6 3.97 0.15 14.30
C LEU A 6 4.96 1.31 14.30
N SER A 7 4.61 2.36 13.57
CA SER A 7 5.46 3.53 13.39
C SER A 7 4.64 4.80 13.21
N ARG A 8 5.33 5.88 12.88
CA ARG A 8 4.76 7.16 12.48
C ARG A 8 5.14 7.44 11.02
N TYR A 9 4.17 7.81 10.18
CA TYR A 9 4.42 8.02 8.75
C TYR A 9 5.01 9.38 8.39
N GLU A 10 4.89 10.38 9.27
CA GLU A 10 5.52 11.69 9.13
C GLU A 10 5.72 12.35 10.50
N ASN A 11 6.82 13.09 10.67
CA ASN A 11 7.10 13.83 11.90
C ASN A 11 6.72 15.31 11.76
N VAL A 12 5.43 15.58 11.55
CA VAL A 12 4.90 16.95 11.36
C VAL A 12 3.77 17.21 12.35
N GLY A 13 3.95 18.23 13.21
CA GLY A 13 2.99 18.63 14.24
C GLY A 13 2.91 17.64 15.41
N THR A 14 1.81 17.73 16.18
CA THR A 14 1.58 16.93 17.41
C THR A 14 0.61 15.77 17.21
N ASN A 15 -0.01 15.65 16.03
CA ASN A 15 -0.99 14.60 15.76
C ASN A 15 -0.33 13.21 15.72
N SER A 16 -1.05 12.20 16.19
CA SER A 16 -0.65 10.80 16.06
C SER A 16 -0.76 10.36 14.60
N ARG A 17 0.35 10.44 13.87
CA ARG A 17 0.48 10.06 12.45
C ARG A 17 0.81 8.57 12.32
N THR A 18 -0.01 7.71 12.93
CA THR A 18 0.31 6.28 13.07
C THR A 18 0.31 5.55 11.72
N GLN A 19 1.19 4.55 11.62
CA GLN A 19 1.30 3.63 10.49
C GLN A 19 1.48 2.21 11.00
N LEU A 20 0.77 1.27 10.37
CA LEU A 20 0.98 -0.16 10.52
C LEU A 20 1.53 -0.71 9.21
N ASP A 21 2.73 -1.30 9.27
CA ASP A 21 3.32 -2.02 8.16
C ASP A 21 3.29 -3.52 8.41
N LEU A 22 2.89 -4.25 7.38
CA LEU A 22 2.88 -5.72 7.38
C LEU A 22 4.06 -6.20 6.54
N TYR A 23 4.89 -7.02 7.18
CA TYR A 23 5.99 -7.72 6.55
C TYR A 23 5.73 -9.22 6.62
N LEU A 24 5.80 -9.90 5.47
CA LEU A 24 5.59 -11.33 5.40
C LEU A 24 6.83 -12.00 4.81
N THR A 25 7.13 -13.18 5.30
CA THR A 25 8.24 -14.02 4.81
C THR A 25 7.67 -15.24 4.11
N ASP A 26 8.16 -15.51 2.90
CA ASP A 26 7.90 -16.72 2.13
C ASP A 26 9.04 -17.75 2.28
N GLY A 27 9.25 -18.62 1.28
CA GLY A 27 10.33 -19.59 1.27
C GLY A 27 11.75 -18.99 1.20
N SER A 28 11.89 -17.69 0.94
CA SER A 28 13.20 -17.01 0.91
C SER A 28 13.75 -16.71 2.30
N PHE A 29 12.94 -16.87 3.37
CA PHE A 29 13.28 -16.49 4.74
C PHE A 29 13.61 -15.00 4.94
N VAL A 30 13.40 -14.14 3.93
CA VAL A 30 13.56 -12.69 4.02
C VAL A 30 12.19 -12.02 4.15
N PRO A 31 11.91 -11.25 5.22
CA PRO A 31 10.67 -10.48 5.33
C PRO A 31 10.55 -9.42 4.22
N GLN A 32 9.46 -9.49 3.45
CA GLN A 32 9.12 -8.53 2.42
C GLN A 32 8.00 -7.61 2.91
N GLN A 33 8.09 -6.32 2.57
CA GLN A 33 7.00 -5.41 2.85
C GLN A 33 5.84 -5.70 1.90
N VAL A 34 4.65 -5.96 2.45
CA VAL A 34 3.47 -6.30 1.62
C VAL A 34 2.39 -5.23 1.66
N MET A 35 2.15 -4.62 2.83
CA MET A 35 1.10 -3.62 3.01
C MET A 35 1.51 -2.54 4.01
N SER A 36 1.00 -1.33 3.81
CA SER A 36 1.12 -0.20 4.73
C SER A 36 -0.25 0.46 4.91
N LEU A 37 -0.64 0.70 6.17
CA LEU A 37 -1.90 1.33 6.55
C LEU A 37 -1.58 2.59 7.35
N ARG A 38 -1.98 3.76 6.84
CA ARG A 38 -1.75 5.05 7.50
C ARG A 38 -3.02 5.58 8.12
N ALA A 39 -2.89 6.29 9.25
CA ALA A 39 -4.03 6.93 9.93
C ALA A 39 -4.78 7.99 9.08
N ASN A 40 -4.17 8.51 8.01
CA ASN A 40 -4.86 9.39 7.06
C ASN A 40 -5.73 8.62 6.05
N GLY A 41 -5.85 7.29 6.19
CA GLY A 41 -6.63 6.41 5.33
C GLY A 41 -5.93 6.02 4.03
N ASN A 42 -4.64 6.31 3.86
CA ASN A 42 -3.89 5.82 2.72
C ASN A 42 -3.44 4.38 2.95
N VAL A 43 -3.67 3.54 1.94
CA VAL A 43 -3.28 2.13 1.90
C VAL A 43 -2.26 1.91 0.79
N GLY A 44 -1.11 1.37 1.14
CA GLY A 44 -0.05 0.98 0.21
C GLY A 44 0.04 -0.53 0.07
N ILE A 45 0.13 -1.04 -1.15
CA ILE A 45 0.50 -2.44 -1.44
C ILE A 45 1.88 -2.43 -2.11
N SER A 46 2.84 -3.12 -1.50
CA SER A 46 4.28 -3.06 -1.85
C SER A 46 4.87 -1.64 -1.86
N THR A 47 4.31 -0.74 -1.04
CA THR A 47 4.87 0.58 -0.74
C THR A 47 4.59 0.96 0.71
N ILE A 48 5.57 1.55 1.39
CA ILE A 48 5.45 2.12 2.75
C ILE A 48 5.12 3.62 2.75
N THR A 49 5.12 4.24 1.57
CA THR A 49 4.82 5.65 1.41
C THR A 49 3.68 5.91 0.42
N PRO A 50 2.46 5.42 0.68
CA PRO A 50 1.34 5.67 -0.20
C PRO A 50 0.99 7.18 -0.27
N ALA A 51 1.05 7.72 -1.48
CA ALA A 51 0.74 9.12 -1.80
C ALA A 51 -0.73 9.35 -2.17
N ALA A 52 -1.48 8.28 -2.43
CA ALA A 52 -2.92 8.28 -2.70
C ALA A 52 -3.66 7.37 -1.71
N LYS A 53 -5.01 7.44 -1.72
CA LYS A 53 -5.86 6.63 -0.84
C LYS A 53 -5.60 5.13 -0.98
N LEU A 54 -5.41 4.68 -2.22
CA LEU A 54 -4.91 3.34 -2.52
C LEU A 54 -3.77 3.50 -3.53
N GLN A 55 -2.59 2.96 -3.19
CA GLN A 55 -1.45 2.90 -4.10
C GLN A 55 -0.90 1.47 -4.14
N VAL A 56 -0.82 0.91 -5.34
CA VAL A 56 -0.17 -0.37 -5.61
C VAL A 56 1.07 -0.06 -6.44
N ARG A 57 2.26 -0.47 -5.97
CA ARG A 57 3.53 -0.14 -6.66
C ARG A 57 3.74 -0.97 -7.94
N ASP A 58 3.03 -2.08 -8.09
CA ASP A 58 3.20 -3.05 -9.17
C ASP A 58 1.91 -3.27 -9.96
N THR A 59 1.98 -4.15 -10.96
CA THR A 59 0.89 -4.56 -11.84
C THR A 59 -0.27 -5.09 -11.02
N ILE A 60 -1.46 -4.55 -11.29
CA ILE A 60 -2.69 -5.04 -10.70
C ILE A 60 -3.33 -6.00 -11.72
N ALA A 61 -3.64 -7.22 -11.28
CA ALA A 61 -4.35 -8.19 -12.10
C ALA A 61 -5.84 -7.83 -12.15
N HIS A 62 -6.39 -7.65 -13.35
CA HIS A 62 -7.79 -7.30 -13.56
C HIS A 62 -8.46 -8.28 -14.52
N ARG A 63 -9.74 -8.57 -14.25
CA ARG A 63 -10.54 -9.50 -15.09
C ARG A 63 -10.92 -8.91 -16.44
N ASN A 64 -11.09 -7.59 -16.52
CA ASN A 64 -11.40 -6.87 -17.74
C ASN A 64 -10.25 -5.93 -18.11
N ASN A 65 -10.26 -5.44 -19.34
CA ASN A 65 -9.26 -4.52 -19.86
C ASN A 65 -9.54 -3.07 -19.41
N TYR A 66 -9.47 -2.84 -18.10
CA TYR A 66 -9.60 -1.51 -17.51
C TYR A 66 -8.26 -0.77 -17.57
N ASP A 67 -8.27 0.47 -18.04
CA ASP A 67 -7.11 1.36 -17.98
C ASP A 67 -7.11 2.15 -16.67
N PHE A 68 -6.24 1.78 -15.74
CA PHE A 68 -6.09 2.42 -14.43
C PHE A 68 -5.28 3.72 -14.46
N THR A 69 -4.78 4.10 -15.63
CA THR A 69 -4.08 5.38 -15.82
C THR A 69 -5.05 6.52 -16.12
N LYS A 70 -6.32 6.21 -16.40
CA LYS A 70 -7.35 7.19 -16.74
C LYS A 70 -8.31 7.44 -15.57
N THR A 71 -8.70 8.70 -15.37
CA THR A 71 -9.60 9.15 -14.28
C THR A 71 -11.03 8.61 -14.39
N ALA A 72 -11.44 8.16 -15.58
CA ALA A 72 -12.71 7.48 -15.81
C ALA A 72 -12.45 6.07 -16.35
N LEU A 73 -13.15 5.08 -15.77
CA LEU A 73 -13.09 3.68 -16.17
C LEU A 73 -13.74 3.54 -17.56
N LEU A 74 -12.95 3.48 -18.62
CA LEU A 74 -13.46 3.08 -19.93
C LEU A 74 -13.35 1.57 -20.05
N VAL A 75 -14.50 0.90 -20.17
CA VAL A 75 -14.54 -0.48 -20.65
C VAL A 75 -14.49 -0.37 -22.16
N ASN A 76 -13.40 -0.82 -22.81
CA ASN A 76 -13.46 -1.04 -24.25
C ASN A 76 -14.50 -2.14 -24.50
N SER A 77 -15.56 -1.77 -25.23
CA SER A 77 -16.63 -2.69 -25.67
C SER A 77 -16.09 -3.69 -26.68
#